data_AF-A0A936AXR8-F1
#
_entry.id   AF-A0A936AXR8-F1
#
_cell.length_a   1.000
_cell.length_b   1.000
_cell.length_c   1.000
_cell.angle_alpha   90.00
_cell.angle_beta   90.00
_cell.angle_gamma   90.00
#
_symmetry.space_group_name_H-M   'P 1'
#
loop_
_entity.id
_entity.type
_entity.pdbx_description
1 polymer ?
#
loop_
_entity_poly.entity_id
_entity_poly.type
_entity_poly.pdbx_seq_one_letter_code
_entity_poly.pdbx_strand_id
1 'polypeptide(L)' 'MPKTSPPDLSLFIDILHKLEAIGAPYVIIGGFAATMYGITRATYDIDIVVDLDESHIEALADTPREPL' A
#
# COMPACT_ATOMS: atom_id res chain seq x y z
N MET A 1 15.50 13.89 -16.47
CA MET A 1 14.41 13.14 -15.81
C MET A 1 14.75 13.12 -14.34
N PRO A 2 13.88 13.58 -13.43
CA PRO A 2 14.13 13.44 -12.00
C PRO A 2 14.35 11.96 -11.69
N LYS A 3 15.41 11.66 -10.94
CA LYS A 3 15.69 10.30 -10.48
C LYS A 3 14.77 10.05 -9.29
N THR A 4 13.61 9.44 -9.51
CA THR A 4 12.85 8.87 -8.41
C THR A 4 13.67 7.70 -7.87
N SER A 5 13.95 7.72 -6.56
CA SER A 5 14.50 6.55 -5.89
C SER A 5 13.56 5.37 -6.08
N PRO A 6 14.07 4.13 -6.20
CA PRO A 6 13.19 2.96 -6.23
C PRO A 6 12.31 2.97 -4.97
N PRO A 7 11.05 2.53 -5.07
CA PRO A 7 10.18 2.42 -3.91
C PRO A 7 10.81 1.49 -2.88
N ASP A 8 10.87 1.94 -1.64
CA ASP A 8 11.34 1.16 -0.51
C ASP A 8 10.19 0.83 0.45
N LEU A 9 10.49 0.16 1.56
CA LEU A 9 9.49 -0.25 2.54
C LEU A 9 8.68 0.93 3.10
N SER A 10 9.25 2.14 3.18
CA SER A 10 8.57 3.31 3.72
C SER A 10 7.36 3.72 2.88
N LEU A 11 7.46 3.64 1.55
CA LEU A 11 6.33 3.91 0.66
C LEU A 11 5.13 3.00 0.97
N PHE A 12 5.40 1.71 1.22
CA PHE A 12 4.34 0.76 1.53
C PHE A 12 3.69 1.05 2.88
N ILE A 13 4.48 1.42 3.89
CA ILE A 13 3.96 1.85 5.19
C ILE A 13 3.10 3.11 5.06
N ASP A 14 3.53 4.07 4.23
CA ASP A 14 2.75 5.28 3.98
C ASP A 14 1.42 5.00 3.28
N ILE A 15 1.38 4.02 2.36
CA ILE A 15 0.12 3.55 1.76
C ILE A 15 -0.81 2.98 2.83
N LEU A 16 -0.30 2.14 3.74
CA LEU A 16 -1.11 1.58 4.83
C LEU A 16 -1.64 2.68 5.74
N HIS A 17 -0.82 3.65 6.13
CA HIS A 17 -1.27 4.79 6.93
C HIS A 17 -2.38 5.61 6.24
N LYS A 18 -2.33 5.76 4.91
CA LYS A 18 -3.39 6.44 4.15
C LYS A 18 -4.69 5.64 4.14
N LEU A 19 -4.62 4.32 4.00
CA LEU A 19 -5.81 3.44 4.08
C LEU A 19 -6.43 3.45 5.48
N GLU A 20 -5.59 3.40 6.52
CA GLU A 20 -6.05 3.53 7.92
C GLU A 20 -6.69 4.90 8.18
N ALA A 21 -6.12 5.99 7.66
CA ALA A 21 -6.62 7.35 7.87
C ALA A 21 -8.02 7.57 7.29
N ILE A 22 -8.35 6.88 6.18
CA ILE A 22 -9.70 6.94 5.58
C ILE A 22 -10.63 5.84 6.11
N GLY A 23 -10.13 4.92 6.95
CA GLY A 23 -10.91 3.80 7.49
C GLY A 23 -11.22 2.68 6.50
N ALA A 24 -10.47 2.59 5.40
CA ALA A 24 -10.70 1.59 4.36
C ALA A 24 -10.24 0.19 4.81
N PRO A 25 -11.11 -0.83 4.83
CA PRO A 25 -10.70 -2.20 5.10
C PRO A 25 -9.72 -2.71 4.03
N TYR A 26 -8.68 -3.42 4.45
CA TYR A 26 -7.72 -4.02 3.53
C TYR A 26 -7.12 -5.32 4.06
N VAL A 27 -6.51 -6.09 3.15
CA VAL A 27 -5.72 -7.27 3.48
C VAL A 27 -4.48 -7.33 2.62
N ILE A 28 -3.33 -7.61 3.25
CA ILE A 28 -2.07 -7.88 2.55
C ILE A 28 -2.10 -9.32 2.05
N ILE A 29 -1.79 -9.52 0.77
CA ILE A 29 -1.79 -10.82 0.10
C ILE A 29 -0.42 -11.10 -0.55
N GLY A 30 -0.36 -12.13 -1.39
CA GLY A 30 0.82 -12.40 -2.21
C GLY A 30 2.03 -12.93 -1.43
N GLY A 31 3.23 -12.68 -1.95
CA GLY A 31 4.48 -13.23 -1.42
C GLY A 31 4.84 -12.72 -0.02
N PHE A 32 4.50 -11.46 0.27
CA PHE A 32 4.71 -10.88 1.60
C PHE A 32 3.85 -11.58 2.64
N ALA A 33 2.55 -11.77 2.37
CA ALA A 33 1.65 -12.51 3.25
C ALA A 33 2.11 -13.96 3.44
N ALA A 34 2.53 -14.66 2.38
CA ALA A 34 3.03 -16.03 2.46
C ALA A 34 4.22 -16.16 3.44
N THR A 35 5.11 -15.16 3.46
CA THR A 35 6.27 -15.13 4.37
C THR A 35 5.83 -15.07 5.84
N MET A 36 4.75 -14.35 6.16
CA MET A 36 4.17 -14.29 7.51
C MET A 36 3.63 -15.65 7.99
N TYR A 37 3.30 -16.55 7.07
CA TYR A 37 2.86 -17.92 7.35
C TYR A 37 3.99 -18.96 7.20
N GLY A 38 5.26 -18.52 7.20
CA GLY A 38 6.43 -19.40 7.15
C GLY A 38 6.73 -19.97 5.76
N ILE A 39 6.13 -19.44 4.70
CA ILE A 39 6.39 -19.85 3.32
C ILE A 39 7.40 -18.88 2.70
N THR A 40 8.63 -19.35 2.51
CA THR A 40 9.68 -18.55 1.85
C THR A 40 9.40 -18.44 0.35
N ARG A 41 9.02 -17.24 -0.11
CA ARG A 41 8.87 -16.91 -1.53
C ARG A 41 9.46 -15.54 -1.80
N ALA A 42 10.44 -15.47 -2.70
CA ALA A 42 10.97 -14.19 -3.15
C ALA A 42 9.87 -13.37 -3.85
N THR A 43 9.71 -12.11 -3.45
CA THR A 43 8.80 -11.13 -4.05
C THR A 43 9.49 -9.77 -3.99
N TYR A 44 9.22 -8.91 -4.97
CA TYR A 44 9.83 -7.57 -5.06
C TYR A 44 8.80 -6.44 -4.86
N ASP A 45 7.58 -6.84 -4.49
CA ASP A 45 6.36 -6.05 -4.39
C ASP A 45 5.54 -6.48 -3.17
N ILE A 46 4.56 -5.66 -2.81
CA ILE A 46 3.56 -5.98 -1.80
C ILE A 46 2.18 -5.80 -2.46
N ASP A 47 1.41 -6.88 -2.45
CA ASP A 47 0.06 -6.93 -2.99
C ASP A 47 -0.95 -6.65 -1.86
N ILE A 48 -1.92 -5.76 -2.12
CA ILE A 48 -2.96 -5.38 -1.17
C ILE A 48 -4.31 -5.45 -1.87
N VAL A 49 -5.29 -6.11 -1.24
CA VAL A 49 -6.71 -5.99 -1.62
C VAL A 49 -7.36 -5.00 -0.68
N VAL A 50 -8.02 -3.99 -1.26
CA VAL A 50 -8.73 -2.92 -0.54
C VAL A 50 -10.21 -3.01 -0.84
N ASP A 51 -11.04 -2.82 0.19
CA ASP A 51 -12.49 -2.70 0.06
C ASP A 51 -12.83 -1.20 0.13
N LEU A 52 -13.05 -0.60 -1.04
CA LEU A 52 -13.32 0.83 -1.16
C LEU A 52 -14.79 1.06 -1.50
N ASP A 53 -15.36 2.08 -0.88
CA ASP A 53 -16.65 2.66 -1.26
C ASP A 53 -16.42 4.07 -1.80
N GLU A 54 -17.49 4.74 -2.22
CA GLU A 54 -17.39 6.09 -2.78
C GLU A 54 -16.71 7.08 -1.83
N SER A 55 -16.99 7.00 -0.52
CA SER A 55 -16.40 7.90 0.47
C SER A 55 -14.89 7.69 0.63
N HIS A 56 -14.44 6.44 0.56
CA HIS A 56 -13.01 6.11 0.58
C HIS A 56 -12.30 6.62 -0.68
N ILE A 57 -12.95 6.53 -1.84
CA ILE A 57 -12.39 6.99 -3.12
C ILE A 57 -12.23 8.52 -3.13
N GLU A 58 -13.26 9.24 -2.70
CA GLU A 58 -13.22 10.71 -2.55
C GLU A 58 -12.09 11.13 -1.61
N ALA A 59 -11.99 10.51 -0.43
CA ALA A 59 -10.94 10.81 0.55
C ALA A 59 -9.52 10.53 0.03
N LEU A 60 -9.33 9.47 -0.76
CA LEU A 60 -8.04 9.18 -1.41
C LEU A 60 -7.68 10.21 -2.48
N ALA A 61 -8.65 10.65 -3.27
CA ALA A 61 -8.44 11.64 -4.32
C ALA A 61 -8.04 13.01 -3.76
N ASP A 62 -8.59 13.38 -2.60
CA ASP A 62 -8.29 14.63 -1.91
C ASP A 62 -6.97 14.60 -1.11
N THR A 63 -6.39 13.41 -0.90
CA THR A 63 -5.12 13.27 -0.18
C THR A 63 -3.97 13.89 -1.00
N PRO A 64 -3.26 14.91 -0.47
CA PRO A 64 -2.14 15.52 -1.18
C PRO A 64 -1.08 14.49 -1.56
N ARG A 65 -0.62 14.54 -2.81
CA ARG A 65 0.54 13.76 -3.23
C ARG A 65 1.81 14.41 -2.67
N GLU A 66 2.54 13.66 -1.85
CA GLU A 66 3.94 13.97 -1.52
C GLU A 66 4.73 14.09 -2.83
N PRO A 67 5.67 15.05 -2.95
CA PRO A 67 6.49 15.18 -4.15
C PRO A 67 7.36 13.93 -4.33
N LEU A 68 7.19 13.27 -5.47
CA LEU A 68 8.01 12.14 -5.92
C LEU A 68 9.45 12.57 -6.25
#